data_AF-A0A1A3C1T8-F1
#
_entry.id   AF-A0A1A3C1T8-F1
#
_cell.length_a   1.000
_cell.length_b   1.000
_cell.length_c   1.000
_cell.angle_alpha   90.00
_cell.angle_beta   90.00
_cell.angle_gamma   90.00
#
_symmetry.space_group_name_H-M   'P 1'
#
loop_
_entity.id
_entity.type
_entity.pdbx_description
1 polymer ?
#
loop_
_entity_poly.entity_id
_entity_poly.type
_entity_poly.pdbx_seq_one_letter_code
_entity_poly.pdbx_strand_id
1 'polypeptide(L)' 'MPQGKSMEVHEAGVSLNVAELIFETRAGAELSQEQLATALGVSKADVDAWETGAESPRVDVLDRLAQLCGKRLHIAIEAD' A
#
# COMPACT_ATOMS: atom_id res chain seq x y z
N MET A 1 -6.62 41.16 5.35
CA MET A 1 -6.77 39.76 4.86
C MET A 1 -7.50 39.82 3.52
N PRO A 2 -7.24 38.96 2.51
CA PRO A 2 -6.61 37.64 2.58
C PRO A 2 -5.46 37.43 1.55
N GLN A 3 -4.61 36.43 1.80
CA GLN A 3 -3.93 35.61 0.78
C GLN A 3 -3.06 34.57 1.52
N GLY A 4 -3.66 33.43 1.83
CA GLY A 4 -2.91 32.20 2.12
C GLY A 4 -2.87 31.40 0.83
N LYS A 5 -1.77 31.52 0.09
CA LYS A 5 -1.52 30.75 -1.12
C LYS A 5 -1.50 29.27 -0.73
N SER A 6 -2.51 28.52 -1.19
CA SER A 6 -2.56 27.07 -1.05
C SER A 6 -1.25 26.51 -1.59
N MET A 7 -0.45 25.90 -0.71
CA MET A 7 0.80 25.26 -1.09
C MET A 7 0.44 24.05 -1.97
N GLU A 8 0.57 24.22 -3.27
CA GLU A 8 0.59 23.10 -4.21
C GLU A 8 1.85 22.28 -3.92
N VAL A 9 1.68 21.25 -3.11
CA VAL A 9 2.67 20.19 -2.94
C VAL A 9 2.84 19.53 -4.29
N HIS A 10 3.90 19.91 -5.00
CA HIS A 10 4.32 19.22 -6.21
C HIS A 10 4.97 17.90 -5.74
N GLU A 11 4.15 16.88 -5.49
CA GLU A 11 4.64 15.53 -5.28
C GLU A 11 5.23 15.04 -6.60
N ALA A 12 6.56 14.96 -6.67
CA ALA A 12 7.23 14.04 -7.58
C ALA A 12 6.96 12.60 -7.11
N GLY A 13 5.68 12.22 -7.05
CA GLY A 13 5.22 10.91 -6.66
C GLY A 13 5.53 9.95 -7.78
N VAL A 14 6.42 9.00 -7.52
CA VAL A 14 6.59 7.83 -8.39
C VAL A 14 5.25 7.12 -8.43
N SER A 15 4.65 7.00 -9.62
CA SER A 15 3.44 6.19 -9.82
C SER A 15 3.80 4.73 -9.64
N LEU A 16 3.61 4.20 -8.43
CA LEU A 16 3.78 2.78 -8.14
C LEU A 16 2.49 2.03 -8.48
N ASN A 17 2.63 0.84 -9.04
CA ASN A 17 1.50 -0.08 -9.15
C ASN A 17 1.21 -0.74 -7.78
N VAL A 18 0.06 -1.43 -7.66
CA VAL A 18 -0.38 -2.03 -6.40
C VAL A 18 0.64 -3.06 -5.86
N ALA A 19 1.26 -3.85 -6.73
CA ALA A 19 2.26 -4.85 -6.31
C ALA A 19 3.51 -4.19 -5.70
N GLU A 20 4.00 -3.12 -6.35
CA GLU A 20 5.12 -2.33 -5.82
C GLU A 20 4.76 -1.65 -4.50
N LEU A 21 3.54 -1.10 -4.37
CA LEU A 21 3.07 -0.50 -3.12
C LEU A 21 3.03 -1.50 -1.97
N ILE A 22 2.60 -2.73 -2.23
CA ILE A 22 2.58 -3.83 -1.25
C ILE A 22 4.00 -4.15 -0.78
N PHE A 23 4.91 -4.35 -1.74
CA PHE A 23 6.31 -4.65 -1.45
C PHE A 23 6.97 -3.54 -0.62
N GLU A 24 6.88 -2.29 -1.06
CA GLU A 24 7.50 -1.13 -0.39
C GLU A 24 6.91 -0.92 1.01
N THR A 25 5.60 -1.13 1.15
CA THR A 25 4.92 -1.02 2.45
C THR A 25 5.40 -2.09 3.43
N ARG A 26 5.52 -3.35 2.97
CA ARG A 26 6.04 -4.45 3.80
C ARG A 26 7.52 -4.23 4.14
N ALA A 27 8.34 -3.94 3.13
CA ALA A 27 9.79 -3.77 3.29
C ALA A 27 10.12 -2.58 4.20
N GLY A 28 9.38 -1.47 4.08
CA GLY A 28 9.50 -0.31 4.97
C GLY A 28 9.06 -0.56 6.41
N ALA A 29 8.33 -1.65 6.67
CA ALA A 29 8.02 -2.15 8.01
C ALA A 29 8.99 -3.25 8.49
N GLU A 30 10.06 -3.53 7.72
CA GLU A 30 11.09 -4.53 8.02
C GLU A 30 10.53 -5.95 8.21
N LEU A 31 9.39 -6.27 7.59
CA LEU A 31 8.76 -7.59 7.65
C LEU A 31 9.21 -8.47 6.47
N SER A 32 9.46 -9.75 6.72
CA SER A 32 9.52 -10.76 5.67
C SER A 32 8.13 -11.08 5.13
N GLN A 33 8.06 -11.70 3.94
CA GLN A 33 6.79 -12.17 3.37
C GLN A 33 6.09 -13.16 4.32
N GLU A 34 6.83 -14.08 4.96
CA GLU A 34 6.27 -15.01 5.95
C GLU A 34 5.70 -14.30 7.18
N GLN A 35 6.38 -13.27 7.69
CA GLN A 35 5.91 -12.52 8.86
C GLN A 35 4.62 -11.77 8.54
N LEU A 36 4.55 -11.12 7.38
CA LEU A 36 3.34 -10.46 6.91
C LEU A 36 2.20 -11.47 6.70
N ALA A 37 2.48 -12.58 6.02
CA ALA A 37 1.50 -13.64 5.76
C ALA A 37 0.91 -14.17 7.08
N THR A 38 1.77 -14.44 8.06
CA THR A 38 1.37 -14.91 9.40
C THR A 38 0.48 -13.88 10.10
N ALA A 39 0.84 -12.60 10.08
CA ALA A 39 0.04 -11.53 10.68
C ALA A 39 -1.32 -11.37 9.98
N LEU A 40 -1.35 -11.56 8.66
CA LEU A 40 -2.55 -11.48 7.83
C LEU A 40 -3.43 -12.74 7.90
N GLY A 41 -2.89 -13.88 8.35
CA GLY A 41 -3.59 -15.17 8.35
C GLY A 41 -3.74 -15.76 6.94
N VAL A 42 -2.77 -15.50 6.07
CA VAL A 42 -2.70 -15.98 4.67
C VAL A 42 -1.42 -16.79 4.44
N SER A 43 -1.26 -17.38 3.26
CA SER A 43 -0.03 -18.09 2.92
C SER A 43 1.06 -17.12 2.42
N LYS A 44 2.33 -17.54 2.54
CA LYS A 44 3.44 -16.79 1.95
C LYS A 44 3.33 -16.70 0.42
N ALA A 45 2.76 -17.73 -0.21
CA ALA A 45 2.52 -17.75 -1.65
C ALA A 45 1.51 -16.66 -2.08
N ASP A 46 0.50 -16.38 -1.26
CA ASP A 46 -0.43 -15.27 -1.52
C ASP A 46 0.31 -13.92 -1.52
N VAL A 47 1.19 -13.69 -0.54
CA VAL A 47 1.99 -12.46 -0.46
C VAL A 47 2.93 -12.33 -1.66
N ASP A 48 3.58 -13.42 -2.07
CA ASP A 48 4.44 -13.43 -3.26
C ASP A 48 3.65 -13.13 -4.55
N ALA A 49 2.47 -13.74 -4.71
CA ALA A 49 1.59 -13.47 -5.85
C ALA A 49 1.15 -12.00 -5.90
N TRP A 50 0.92 -11.37 -4.74
CA TRP A 50 0.58 -9.95 -4.66
C TRP A 50 1.75 -9.04 -5.00
N GLU A 51 2.95 -9.32 -4.50
CA GLU A 51 4.15 -8.50 -4.73
C GLU A 51 4.73 -8.65 -6.14
N THR A 52 4.43 -9.76 -6.81
CA THR A 52 4.76 -9.98 -8.23
C THR A 52 3.68 -9.52 -9.19
N GLY A 53 2.50 -9.14 -8.68
CA GLY A 53 1.34 -8.74 -9.47
C GLY A 53 0.63 -9.89 -10.19
N ALA A 54 0.95 -11.14 -9.85
CA ALA A 54 0.26 -12.32 -10.36
C ALA A 54 -1.21 -12.38 -9.91
N GLU A 55 -1.48 -11.91 -8.69
CA GLU A 55 -2.83 -11.76 -8.14
C GLU A 55 -2.97 -10.44 -7.39
N SER A 56 -4.20 -9.96 -7.23
CA SER A 56 -4.49 -8.76 -6.45
C SER A 56 -5.24 -9.12 -5.16
N PRO A 57 -4.77 -8.65 -3.99
CA PRO A 57 -5.51 -8.82 -2.75
C PRO A 57 -6.83 -8.05 -2.78
N ARG A 58 -7.80 -8.50 -1.98
CA ARG A 58 -9.03 -7.73 -1.73
C ARG A 58 -8.72 -6.45 -0.96
N VAL A 59 -9.57 -5.44 -1.12
CA VAL A 59 -9.39 -4.12 -0.48
C VAL A 59 -9.31 -4.20 1.04
N ASP A 60 -10.07 -5.09 1.69
CA ASP A 60 -10.00 -5.31 3.14
C ASP A 60 -8.65 -5.88 3.59
N VAL A 61 -8.03 -6.72 2.76
CA VAL A 61 -6.69 -7.26 3.03
C VAL A 61 -5.63 -6.18 2.84
N LEU A 62 -5.75 -5.34 1.81
CA LEU A 62 -4.86 -4.19 1.59
C LEU A 62 -4.90 -3.21 2.76
N ASP A 63 -6.10 -2.89 3.27
CA ASP A 63 -6.25 -1.99 4.41
C ASP A 63 -5.58 -2.57 5.66
N ARG A 64 -5.78 -3.88 5.92
CA ARG A 64 -5.14 -4.56 7.05
C ARG A 64 -3.62 -4.63 6.92
N LEU A 65 -3.10 -4.87 5.72
CA LEU A 65 -1.67 -4.83 5.43
C LEU A 65 -1.09 -3.45 5.75
N ALA A 66 -1.74 -2.38 5.27
CA ALA A 66 -1.31 -1.02 5.53
C ALA A 66 -1.25 -0.74 7.04
N GLN A 67 -2.30 -1.11 7.79
CA GLN A 67 -2.33 -0.93 9.25
C GLN A 67 -1.22 -1.69 9.97
N LEU A 68 -0.97 -2.96 9.60
CA LEU A 68 0.12 -3.77 10.17
C LEU A 68 1.50 -3.16 9.93
N CYS A 69 1.66 -2.46 8.81
CA CYS A 69 2.90 -1.77 8.44
C CYS A 69 2.95 -0.31 8.92
N GLY A 70 2.03 0.11 9.80
CA GLY A 70 1.98 1.48 10.34
C GLY A 70 1.62 2.54 9.29
N LYS A 71 0.94 2.15 8.22
CA LYS A 71 0.45 3.02 7.14
C LYS A 71 -1.08 3.13 7.19
N ARG A 72 -1.62 3.99 6.33
CA ARG A 72 -3.05 4.18 6.12
C ARG A 72 -3.35 4.06 4.64
N LEU A 73 -4.31 3.20 4.29
CA LEU A 73 -4.81 3.10 2.92
C LEU A 73 -5.78 4.26 2.63
N HIS A 74 -5.63 4.88 1.46
CA HIS A 74 -6.56 5.88 0.95
C HIS A 74 -6.93 5.50 -0.48
N ILE A 75 -8.24 5.34 -0.73
CA ILE A 75 -8.79 5.02 -2.05
C ILE A 75 -9.75 6.14 -2.42
N ALA A 76 -9.54 6.72 -3.60
CA ALA A 76 -10.43 7.70 -4.20
C ALA A 76 -10.88 7.18 -5.57
N ILE A 77 -12.12 7.48 -5.93
CA ILE A 77 -12.64 7.31 -7.28
C ILE A 77 -12.89 8.73 -7.79
N GLU A 78 -12.16 9.12 -8.82
CA GLU A 78 -12.34 10.43 -9.46
C GLU A 78 -13.29 10.25 -10.64
N ALA A 79 -14.23 11.20 -10.77
CA ALA A 79 -15.04 11.32 -11.97
C ALA A 79 -14.35 12.32 -12.90
N ASP A 80 -14.34 12.01 -14.20
CA ASP A 80 -13.86 12.90 -15.26
C ASP A 80 -14.60 14.25 -15.29
#